data_AF-A0A067DXW4-F1
#
_entry.id   AF-A0A067DXW4-F1
#
_cell.length_a   1.000
_cell.length_b   1.000
_cell.length_c   1.000
_cell.angle_alpha   90.00
_cell.angle_beta   90.00
_cell.angle_gamma   90.00
#
_symmetry.space_group_name_H-M   'P 1'
#
loop_
_entity.id
_entity.type
_entity.pdbx_description
1 polymer ?
#
loop_
_entity_poly.entity_id
_entity_poly.type
_entity_poly.pdbx_seq_one_letter_code
_entity_poly.pdbx_strand_id
1 'polypeptide(L)'
;VIIATNIAETSITIDDVVYVFDCGRHKENRYNSQKKLSSMVEDWISQANARQRRGRAGRVKPGICYSLYTRHRYEKLMRPYQVPEMQRMPLVELCLQIKLLSLGRIKIFLSKALEPPKEEAITTAISVLYEVGAIEGDEELTPLGHHLAKLPVDVLIGKMMLFGGIFGCLSPILSISAFLSYKSPFIYPKDEKQNVERAKLALLTDKLEGLSDSNDSSTQSDHLVLMVAYKKWQKILLKRGTKAAQQFCSKYFLSSSVMYMIRDMRIQFGTLLADIGLINLPNKNQTGGKKKDDLDSWFSDESQMFNMYANHSSIVKAILCAGLYPNVAATEQGVAGAALSNLRKSSNSAAKAHPVWYDGRREVHIHPSSINSQLKSFEHPFLVFLEKVETNKVFLRDTTIVSPFSILLFGGSINVQHQTGQVTIDGWLKVTAPAQTAVLFKELRLTLHSILRQMIRNPQNSTIANNEVVKSMIQLLLEEDKPQK
;
A
#
# COMPACT_ATOMS: atom_id res chain seq x y z
N VAL A 1 -0.42 -30.06 21.99
CA VAL A 1 -1.55 -29.75 21.09
C VAL A 1 -1.18 -28.54 20.26
N ILE A 2 -1.30 -28.62 18.93
CA ILE A 2 -0.88 -27.55 18.01
C ILE A 2 -2.12 -27.08 17.25
N ILE A 3 -2.34 -25.77 17.23
CA ILE A 3 -3.40 -25.13 16.43
C ILE A 3 -2.71 -24.40 15.29
N ALA A 4 -2.98 -24.81 14.05
CA ALA A 4 -2.29 -24.31 12.87
C ALA A 4 -3.25 -24.03 11.71
N THR A 5 -2.82 -23.16 10.80
CA THR A 5 -3.46 -22.95 9.50
C THR A 5 -3.00 -24.01 8.49
N ASN A 6 -3.31 -23.81 7.20
CA ASN A 6 -2.80 -24.64 6.11
C ASN A 6 -1.25 -24.64 5.99
N ILE A 7 -0.52 -23.80 6.73
CA ILE A 7 0.96 -23.84 6.76
C ILE A 7 1.52 -25.17 7.27
N ALA A 8 0.81 -25.86 8.18
CA ALA A 8 1.22 -27.16 8.69
C ALA A 8 0.93 -28.32 7.70
N GLU A 9 0.18 -28.05 6.63
CA GLU A 9 -0.15 -29.03 5.60
C GLU A 9 1.04 -29.34 4.71
N THR A 10 1.89 -28.35 4.42
CA THR A 10 3.03 -28.44 3.50
C THR A 10 4.31 -27.93 4.15
N SER A 11 4.33 -26.67 4.58
CA SER A 11 5.54 -25.89 4.87
C SER A 11 6.25 -26.22 6.18
N ILE A 12 5.58 -26.88 7.14
CA ILE A 12 6.18 -27.23 8.43
C ILE A 12 6.09 -28.73 8.62
N THR A 13 7.21 -29.37 8.95
CA THR A 13 7.25 -30.76 9.40
C THR A 13 7.30 -30.77 10.92
N ILE A 14 6.25 -31.29 11.54
CA ILE A 14 6.19 -31.48 12.99
C ILE A 14 6.24 -32.98 13.20
N ASP A 15 7.32 -33.42 13.84
CA ASP A 15 7.49 -34.81 14.24
C ASP A 15 6.56 -35.10 15.44
N ASP A 16 6.25 -36.38 15.68
CA ASP A 16 5.36 -36.85 16.75
C ASP A 16 3.86 -36.50 16.63
N VAL A 17 3.40 -35.98 15.49
CA VAL A 17 1.96 -35.82 15.24
C VAL A 17 1.32 -37.17 14.93
N VAL A 18 0.46 -37.64 15.84
CA VAL A 18 -0.29 -38.91 15.71
C VAL A 18 -1.80 -38.68 15.54
N TYR A 19 -2.29 -37.50 15.95
CA TYR A 19 -3.69 -37.14 15.86
C TYR A 19 -3.83 -35.82 15.10
N VAL A 20 -4.65 -35.83 14.05
CA VAL A 20 -4.99 -34.64 13.26
C VAL A 20 -6.49 -34.40 13.36
N PHE A 21 -6.88 -33.18 13.68
CA PHE A 21 -8.27 -32.72 13.64
C PHE A 21 -8.42 -31.77 12.45
N ASP A 22 -9.07 -32.23 11.39
CA ASP A 22 -9.25 -31.49 10.14
C ASP A 22 -10.65 -30.85 10.10
N CYS A 23 -10.70 -29.53 10.28
CA CYS A 23 -11.94 -28.75 10.19
C CYS A 23 -12.53 -28.68 8.76
N GLY A 24 -11.78 -29.09 7.73
CA GLY A 24 -12.24 -29.05 6.34
C GLY A 24 -12.29 -27.66 5.72
N ARG A 25 -11.83 -26.63 6.43
CA ARG A 25 -11.87 -25.23 6.00
C ARG A 25 -10.46 -24.66 5.88
N HIS A 26 -10.32 -23.66 5.02
CA HIS A 26 -9.17 -22.77 4.99
C HIS A 26 -9.62 -21.35 4.62
N LYS A 27 -8.73 -20.38 4.82
CA LYS A 27 -8.88 -19.07 4.22
C LYS A 27 -7.97 -19.00 3.00
N GLU A 28 -8.50 -18.52 1.88
CA GLU A 28 -7.73 -18.25 0.68
C GLU A 28 -8.00 -16.84 0.15
N ASN A 29 -6.99 -16.24 -0.44
CA ASN A 29 -7.15 -14.97 -1.16
C ASN A 29 -7.80 -15.26 -2.52
N ARG A 30 -8.79 -14.43 -2.86
CA ARG A 30 -9.48 -14.44 -4.15
C ARG A 30 -9.50 -13.04 -4.72
N TYR A 31 -9.20 -12.93 -6.00
CA TYR A 31 -9.28 -11.68 -6.75
C TYR A 31 -10.50 -11.64 -7.67
N ASN A 32 -11.23 -10.54 -7.62
CA ASN A 32 -12.28 -10.21 -8.58
C ASN A 32 -11.76 -9.13 -9.54
N SER A 33 -11.46 -9.53 -10.78
CA SER A 33 -10.96 -8.64 -11.85
C SER A 33 -11.92 -7.50 -12.17
N GLN A 34 -13.22 -7.78 -12.27
CA GLN A 34 -14.23 -6.77 -12.61
C GLN A 34 -14.34 -5.68 -11.54
N LYS A 35 -14.25 -6.07 -10.26
CA LYS A 35 -14.30 -5.12 -9.14
C LYS A 35 -12.94 -4.51 -8.80
N LYS A 36 -11.84 -5.04 -9.34
CA LYS A 36 -10.45 -4.80 -8.90
C LYS A 36 -10.30 -4.97 -7.38
N LEU A 37 -10.91 -6.03 -6.81
CA LEU A 37 -10.95 -6.27 -5.36
C LEU A 37 -10.37 -7.65 -5.02
N SER A 38 -9.42 -7.67 -4.08
CA SER A 38 -8.97 -8.88 -3.40
C SER A 38 -9.74 -9.06 -2.11
N SER A 39 -10.19 -10.28 -1.81
CA SER A 39 -10.78 -10.62 -0.52
C SER A 39 -10.25 -11.95 0.00
N MET A 40 -10.06 -12.02 1.31
CA MET A 40 -9.74 -13.27 1.99
C MET A 40 -11.06 -13.97 2.33
N VAL A 41 -11.31 -15.10 1.69
CA VAL A 41 -12.58 -15.84 1.80
C VAL A 41 -12.32 -17.17 2.48
N GLU A 42 -13.21 -17.55 3.40
CA GLU A 42 -13.23 -18.90 3.93
C GLU A 42 -13.86 -19.84 2.91
N ASP A 43 -13.13 -20.87 2.50
CA ASP A 43 -13.64 -21.92 1.62
C ASP A 43 -13.40 -23.33 2.20
N TRP A 44 -14.10 -24.30 1.62
CA TRP A 44 -13.82 -25.71 1.82
C TRP A 44 -12.50 -26.10 1.14
N ILE A 45 -11.72 -26.92 1.83
CA ILE A 45 -10.48 -27.47 1.27
C ILE A 45 -10.76 -28.44 0.12
N SER A 46 -9.76 -28.71 -0.71
CA SER A 46 -9.83 -29.75 -1.73
C SER A 46 -9.63 -31.15 -1.14
N GLN A 47 -10.03 -32.19 -1.88
CA GLN A 47 -9.76 -33.58 -1.51
C GLN A 47 -8.25 -33.84 -1.39
N ALA A 48 -7.42 -33.21 -2.23
CA ALA A 48 -5.97 -33.28 -2.13
C ALA A 48 -5.46 -32.71 -0.81
N ASN A 49 -5.99 -31.58 -0.35
CA ASN A 49 -5.60 -30.98 0.94
C ASN A 49 -5.96 -31.90 2.12
N ALA A 50 -7.18 -32.45 2.13
CA ALA A 50 -7.61 -33.41 3.14
C ALA A 50 -6.69 -34.66 3.18
N ARG A 51 -6.26 -35.16 2.02
CA ARG A 51 -5.29 -36.28 1.93
C ARG A 51 -3.93 -35.89 2.51
N GLN A 52 -3.45 -34.67 2.23
CA GLN A 52 -2.20 -34.17 2.82
C GLN A 52 -2.29 -34.07 4.35
N ARG A 53 -3.37 -33.48 4.88
CA ARG A 53 -3.61 -33.37 6.32
C ARG A 53 -3.67 -34.74 7.00
N ARG A 54 -4.38 -35.70 6.40
CA ARG A 54 -4.40 -37.09 6.86
C ARG A 54 -2.99 -37.69 6.92
N GLY A 55 -2.15 -37.42 5.92
CA GLY A 55 -0.76 -37.89 5.88
C GLY A 55 0.12 -37.35 7.01
N ARG A 56 -0.25 -36.24 7.65
CA ARG A 56 0.50 -35.67 8.78
C ARG A 56 0.41 -36.52 10.05
N ALA A 57 -0.66 -37.30 10.22
CA ALA A 57 -0.84 -38.17 11.39
C ALA A 57 -0.03 -39.48 11.33
N GLY A 58 0.45 -39.86 10.14
CA GLY A 58 1.01 -41.20 9.87
C GLY A 58 2.52 -41.22 9.67
N ARG A 59 3.26 -40.21 10.13
CA ARG A 59 4.70 -40.08 9.82
C ARG A 59 5.60 -40.98 10.65
N VAL A 60 5.34 -41.05 11.95
CA VAL A 60 6.23 -41.72 12.91
C VAL A 60 5.69 -43.09 13.31
N LYS A 61 4.35 -43.22 13.37
CA LYS A 61 3.61 -44.44 13.68
C LYS A 61 2.17 -44.33 13.16
N PRO A 62 1.36 -45.40 13.19
CA PRO A 62 -0.05 -45.32 12.84
C PRO A 62 -0.77 -44.24 13.66
N GLY A 63 -1.48 -43.35 12.98
CA GLY A 63 -2.21 -42.23 13.58
C GLY A 63 -3.63 -42.08 13.03
N ILE A 64 -4.39 -41.17 13.63
CA ILE A 64 -5.81 -40.97 13.34
C ILE A 64 -6.04 -39.53 12.87
N CYS A 65 -6.80 -39.38 11.78
CA CYS A 65 -7.25 -38.09 11.27
C CYS A 65 -8.78 -37.98 11.43
N TYR A 66 -9.23 -37.11 12.33
CA TYR A 66 -10.63 -36.79 12.55
C TYR A 66 -11.05 -35.69 11.57
N SER A 67 -11.92 -36.03 10.62
CA SER A 67 -12.46 -35.06 9.64
C SER A 67 -13.79 -34.52 10.14
N LEU A 68 -13.91 -33.21 10.38
CA LEU A 68 -15.13 -32.57 10.87
C LEU A 68 -16.11 -32.22 9.73
N TYR A 69 -16.22 -33.09 8.74
CA TYR A 69 -17.12 -32.96 7.60
C TYR A 69 -17.66 -34.32 7.18
N THR A 70 -18.87 -34.33 6.61
CA THR A 70 -19.51 -35.57 6.20
C THR A 70 -18.81 -36.20 4.99
N ARG A 71 -18.94 -37.52 4.85
CA ARG A 71 -18.48 -38.23 3.66
C ARG A 71 -19.07 -37.65 2.37
N HIS A 72 -20.35 -37.26 2.39
CA HIS A 72 -20.99 -36.58 1.27
C HIS A 72 -20.28 -35.26 0.91
N ARG A 73 -19.91 -34.44 1.90
CA ARG A 73 -19.13 -33.21 1.67
C ARG A 73 -17.80 -33.52 0.98
N TYR A 74 -17.06 -34.53 1.46
CA TYR A 74 -15.77 -34.93 0.87
C TYR A 74 -15.90 -35.46 -0.56
N GLU A 75 -16.81 -36.41 -0.79
CA GLU A 75 -16.86 -37.15 -2.06
C GLU A 75 -17.63 -36.41 -3.16
N LYS A 76 -18.65 -35.60 -2.81
CA LYS A 76 -19.57 -34.99 -3.79
C LYS A 76 -19.42 -33.49 -3.95
N LEU A 77 -18.95 -32.77 -2.91
CA LEU A 77 -18.97 -31.31 -2.90
C LEU A 77 -17.57 -30.68 -2.88
N MET A 78 -16.57 -31.34 -2.32
CA MET A 78 -15.18 -30.86 -2.35
C MET A 78 -14.54 -31.11 -3.72
N ARG A 79 -13.81 -30.11 -4.20
CA ARG A 79 -13.05 -30.20 -5.46
C ARG A 79 -11.90 -31.21 -5.31
N PRO A 80 -11.51 -31.94 -6.36
CA PRO A 80 -10.35 -32.84 -6.29
C PRO A 80 -9.05 -32.13 -5.90
N TYR A 81 -8.81 -30.96 -6.52
CA TYR A 81 -7.63 -30.12 -6.30
C TYR A 81 -8.05 -28.67 -6.06
N GLN A 82 -7.16 -27.89 -5.45
CA GLN A 82 -7.36 -26.45 -5.30
C GLN A 82 -7.20 -25.77 -6.66
N VAL A 83 -7.94 -24.68 -6.89
CA VAL A 83 -7.79 -23.86 -8.09
C VAL A 83 -6.36 -23.29 -8.13
N PRO A 84 -5.65 -23.39 -9.28
CA PRO A 84 -4.29 -22.86 -9.42
C PRO A 84 -4.20 -21.38 -9.04
N GLU A 85 -3.10 -21.00 -8.39
CA GLU A 85 -2.89 -19.64 -7.91
C GLU A 85 -2.98 -18.59 -9.04
N MET A 86 -2.40 -18.91 -10.20
CA MET A 86 -2.45 -18.08 -11.42
C MET A 86 -3.87 -17.74 -11.87
N GLN A 87 -4.88 -18.54 -11.53
CA GLN A 87 -6.27 -18.29 -11.91
C GLN A 87 -7.06 -17.49 -10.86
N ARG A 88 -6.52 -17.28 -9.66
CA ARG A 88 -7.25 -16.70 -8.52
C ARG A 88 -6.56 -15.51 -7.84
N MET A 89 -5.31 -15.23 -8.18
CA MET A 89 -4.54 -14.09 -7.68
C MET A 89 -4.41 -12.97 -8.72
N PRO A 90 -4.15 -11.71 -8.31
CA PRO A 90 -3.80 -10.64 -9.23
C PRO A 90 -2.54 -10.99 -10.04
N LEU A 91 -2.55 -10.69 -11.33
CA LEU A 91 -1.45 -11.06 -12.25
C LEU A 91 -0.43 -9.93 -12.46
N VAL A 92 -0.58 -8.79 -11.78
CA VAL A 92 0.21 -7.57 -12.02
C VAL A 92 1.70 -7.84 -11.89
N GLU A 93 2.13 -8.46 -10.79
CA GLU A 93 3.53 -8.80 -10.53
C GLU A 93 4.07 -9.81 -11.56
N LEU A 94 3.29 -10.84 -11.89
CA LEU A 94 3.68 -11.83 -12.90
C LEU A 94 3.87 -11.19 -14.29
N CYS A 95 2.95 -10.29 -14.68
CA CYS A 95 3.04 -9.54 -15.94
C CYS A 95 4.29 -8.66 -15.99
N LEU A 96 4.65 -8.04 -14.86
CA LEU A 96 5.85 -7.22 -14.74
C LEU A 96 7.13 -8.07 -14.85
N GLN A 97 7.17 -9.25 -14.23
CA GLN A 97 8.29 -10.20 -14.35
C GLN A 97 8.49 -10.69 -15.79
N ILE A 98 7.40 -10.99 -16.51
CA ILE A 98 7.45 -11.39 -17.93
C ILE A 98 8.19 -10.32 -18.76
N LYS A 99 7.93 -9.05 -18.47
CA LYS A 99 8.56 -7.92 -19.17
C LYS A 99 10.00 -7.71 -18.77
N LEU A 100 10.33 -7.79 -17.49
CA LEU A 100 11.72 -7.73 -17.03
C LEU A 100 12.59 -8.82 -17.68
N LEU A 101 12.05 -10.04 -17.80
CA LEU A 101 12.73 -11.18 -18.41
C LEU A 101 12.68 -11.19 -19.96
N SER A 102 12.08 -10.17 -20.59
CA SER A 102 11.96 -10.04 -22.05
C SER A 102 11.32 -11.26 -22.73
N LEU A 103 10.30 -11.87 -22.10
CA LEU A 103 9.63 -13.09 -22.60
C LEU A 103 8.57 -12.83 -23.67
N GLY A 104 8.53 -11.63 -24.24
CA GLY A 104 7.59 -11.20 -25.29
C GLY A 104 6.32 -10.54 -24.76
N ARG A 105 5.24 -10.62 -25.55
CA ARG A 105 3.92 -10.05 -25.19
C ARG A 105 3.25 -10.86 -24.09
N ILE A 106 2.70 -10.18 -23.07
CA ILE A 106 2.19 -10.81 -21.84
C ILE A 106 1.11 -11.85 -22.17
N LYS A 107 0.10 -11.47 -22.98
CA LYS A 107 -1.01 -12.35 -23.34
C LYS A 107 -0.54 -13.62 -24.07
N ILE A 108 0.43 -13.48 -24.98
CA ILE A 108 0.98 -14.60 -25.77
C ILE A 108 1.81 -15.55 -24.90
N PHE A 109 2.53 -15.01 -23.91
CA PHE A 109 3.30 -15.82 -22.99
C PHE A 109 2.38 -16.60 -22.03
N LEU A 110 1.41 -15.93 -21.40
CA LEU A 110 0.51 -16.54 -20.42
C LEU A 110 -0.44 -17.59 -21.03
N SER A 111 -0.76 -17.49 -22.32
CA SER A 111 -1.57 -18.51 -23.01
C SER A 111 -0.86 -19.85 -23.16
N LYS A 112 0.46 -19.90 -22.97
CA LYS A 112 1.28 -21.13 -23.02
C LYS A 112 1.36 -21.87 -21.67
N ALA A 113 0.78 -21.32 -20.61
CA ALA A 113 0.77 -21.98 -19.30
C ALA A 113 -0.03 -23.30 -19.34
N LEU A 114 0.25 -24.23 -18.41
CA LEU A 114 -0.48 -25.50 -18.29
C LEU A 114 -1.98 -25.27 -18.09
N GLU A 115 -2.32 -24.31 -17.24
CA GLU A 115 -3.69 -23.86 -17.00
C GLU A 115 -3.72 -22.32 -17.10
N PRO A 116 -3.93 -21.77 -18.31
CA PRO A 116 -3.87 -20.33 -18.53
C PRO A 116 -4.88 -19.54 -17.66
N PRO A 117 -4.53 -18.31 -17.25
CA PRO A 117 -5.48 -17.45 -16.57
C PRO A 117 -6.56 -16.94 -17.53
N LYS A 118 -7.67 -16.45 -16.96
CA LYS A 118 -8.74 -15.81 -17.73
C LYS A 118 -8.21 -14.56 -18.43
N GLU A 119 -8.59 -14.37 -19.69
CA GLU A 119 -8.16 -13.21 -20.48
C GLU A 119 -8.49 -11.87 -19.79
N GLU A 120 -9.67 -11.75 -19.18
CA GLU A 120 -10.06 -10.57 -18.41
C GLU A 120 -9.06 -10.23 -17.29
N ALA A 121 -8.51 -11.23 -16.61
CA ALA A 121 -7.53 -11.03 -15.54
C ALA A 121 -6.19 -10.53 -16.11
N ILE A 122 -5.78 -11.03 -17.27
CA ILE A 122 -4.58 -10.56 -18.00
C ILE A 122 -4.76 -9.10 -18.42
N THR A 123 -5.87 -8.78 -19.10
CA THR A 123 -6.15 -7.42 -19.57
C THR A 123 -6.24 -6.43 -18.41
N THR A 124 -6.85 -6.84 -17.29
CA THR A 124 -6.92 -6.01 -16.07
C THR A 124 -5.52 -5.75 -15.50
N ALA A 125 -4.66 -6.76 -15.44
CA ALA A 125 -3.30 -6.61 -14.93
C ALA A 125 -2.45 -5.69 -15.83
N ILE A 126 -2.53 -5.85 -17.14
CA ILE A 126 -1.88 -4.97 -18.13
C ILE A 126 -2.38 -3.52 -17.96
N SER A 127 -3.70 -3.33 -17.83
CA SER A 127 -4.28 -2.00 -17.59
C SER A 127 -3.74 -1.35 -16.32
N VAL A 128 -3.57 -2.09 -15.23
CA VAL A 128 -2.99 -1.57 -13.99
C VAL A 128 -1.52 -1.18 -14.20
N LEU A 129 -0.73 -1.96 -14.94
CA LEU A 129 0.66 -1.61 -15.23
C LEU A 129 0.78 -0.30 -16.04
N TYR A 130 -0.12 -0.06 -17.00
CA TYR A 130 -0.22 1.23 -17.70
C TYR A 130 -0.63 2.36 -16.75
N GLU A 131 -1.68 2.17 -15.94
CA GLU A 131 -2.20 3.17 -14.99
C GLU A 131 -1.12 3.58 -13.96
N VAL A 132 -0.31 2.64 -13.49
CA VAL A 132 0.79 2.90 -12.54
C VAL A 132 2.01 3.54 -13.21
N GLY A 133 2.12 3.44 -14.54
CA GLY A 133 3.24 3.91 -15.34
C GLY A 133 4.43 2.95 -15.36
N ALA A 134 4.21 1.66 -15.09
CA ALA A 134 5.24 0.62 -15.14
C ALA A 134 5.53 0.16 -16.59
N ILE A 135 4.55 0.24 -17.49
CA ILE A 135 4.72 -0.03 -18.92
C ILE A 135 4.15 1.13 -19.76
N GLU A 136 4.66 1.30 -20.97
CA GLU A 136 4.22 2.30 -21.94
C GLU A 136 4.21 1.74 -23.38
N GLY A 137 3.56 2.43 -24.32
CA GLY A 137 3.58 2.05 -25.74
C GLY A 137 3.01 0.64 -26.02
N ASP A 138 3.78 -0.21 -26.69
CA ASP A 138 3.42 -1.60 -27.03
C ASP A 138 3.88 -2.58 -25.93
N GLU A 139 3.43 -2.33 -24.70
CA GLU A 139 3.83 -3.07 -23.48
C GLU A 139 5.35 -3.02 -23.20
N GLU A 140 6.00 -1.89 -23.44
CA GLU A 140 7.42 -1.66 -23.15
C GLU A 140 7.64 -1.26 -21.70
N LEU A 141 8.71 -1.76 -21.09
CA LEU A 141 9.01 -1.51 -19.67
C LEU A 141 9.55 -0.08 -19.49
N THR A 142 8.89 0.72 -18.66
CA THR A 142 9.41 2.05 -18.30
C THR A 142 10.57 1.92 -17.31
N PRO A 143 11.39 2.97 -17.10
CA PRO A 143 12.40 2.97 -16.05
C PRO A 143 11.81 2.76 -14.66
N LEU A 144 10.61 3.29 -14.39
CA LEU A 144 9.89 2.98 -13.16
C LEU A 144 9.56 1.48 -13.09
N GLY A 145 8.98 0.92 -14.15
CA GLY A 145 8.66 -0.50 -14.24
C GLY A 145 9.86 -1.41 -14.00
N HIS A 146 11.03 -1.04 -14.51
CA HIS A 146 12.28 -1.78 -14.31
C HIS A 146 12.70 -1.87 -12.85
N HIS A 147 12.58 -0.77 -12.09
CA HIS A 147 12.85 -0.78 -10.65
C HIS A 147 11.78 -1.57 -9.89
N LEU A 148 10.51 -1.38 -10.22
CA LEU A 148 9.40 -2.11 -9.60
C LEU A 148 9.51 -3.63 -9.82
N ALA A 149 9.94 -4.05 -11.01
CA ALA A 149 10.10 -5.47 -11.33
C ALA A 149 11.20 -6.15 -10.50
N LYS A 150 12.14 -5.39 -9.96
CA LYS A 150 13.20 -5.93 -9.08
C LYS A 150 12.77 -6.06 -7.62
N LEU A 151 11.61 -5.51 -7.25
CA LEU A 151 11.10 -5.55 -5.89
C LEU A 151 10.01 -6.64 -5.79
N PRO A 152 10.16 -7.64 -4.90
CA PRO A 152 9.17 -8.70 -4.68
C PRO A 152 8.01 -8.22 -3.78
N VAL A 153 7.35 -7.14 -4.19
CA VAL A 153 6.24 -6.50 -3.47
C VAL A 153 5.18 -6.00 -4.46
N ASP A 154 3.99 -5.69 -3.95
CA ASP A 154 2.94 -5.04 -4.74
C ASP A 154 3.46 -3.75 -5.40
N VAL A 155 3.11 -3.52 -6.66
CA VAL A 155 3.65 -2.42 -7.47
C VAL A 155 3.38 -1.04 -6.89
N LEU A 156 2.25 -0.84 -6.19
CA LEU A 156 1.91 0.42 -5.54
C LEU A 156 2.81 0.67 -4.33
N ILE A 157 3.07 -0.39 -3.55
CA ILE A 157 3.97 -0.35 -2.39
C ILE A 157 5.42 -0.13 -2.85
N GLY A 158 5.87 -0.86 -3.88
CA GLY A 158 7.19 -0.67 -4.48
C GLY A 158 7.40 0.76 -4.98
N LYS A 159 6.40 1.33 -5.65
CA LYS A 159 6.44 2.72 -6.16
C LYS A 159 6.51 3.73 -5.02
N MET A 160 5.73 3.51 -3.97
CA MET A 160 5.75 4.35 -2.77
C MET A 160 7.13 4.37 -2.12
N MET A 161 7.73 3.19 -1.90
CA MET A 161 9.05 3.06 -1.28
C MET A 161 10.17 3.67 -2.12
N LEU A 162 10.13 3.45 -3.44
CA LEU A 162 11.08 4.03 -4.38
C LEU A 162 11.06 5.56 -4.30
N PHE A 163 9.89 6.18 -4.37
CA PHE A 163 9.76 7.63 -4.25
C PHE A 163 10.05 8.13 -2.83
N GLY A 164 9.77 7.36 -1.79
CA GLY A 164 10.15 7.69 -0.41
C GLY A 164 11.67 7.84 -0.26
N GLY A 165 12.45 6.97 -0.90
CA GLY A 165 13.91 7.09 -0.95
C GLY A 165 14.39 8.31 -1.77
N ILE A 166 13.77 8.55 -2.93
CA ILE A 166 14.12 9.67 -3.83
C ILE A 166 13.83 11.03 -3.17
N PHE A 167 12.67 11.18 -2.53
CA PHE A 167 12.20 12.44 -1.94
C PHE A 167 12.61 12.63 -0.47
N GLY A 168 13.48 11.75 0.04
CA GLY A 168 14.06 11.92 1.38
C GLY A 168 13.09 11.71 2.54
N CYS A 169 12.04 10.90 2.38
CA CYS A 169 11.07 10.58 3.45
C CYS A 169 10.90 9.07 3.65
N LEU A 170 11.99 8.31 3.56
CA LEU A 170 11.92 6.85 3.51
C LEU A 170 11.39 6.20 4.79
N SER A 171 11.86 6.63 5.97
CA SER A 171 11.46 6.07 7.27
C SER A 171 9.94 5.98 7.51
N PRO A 172 9.15 7.07 7.35
CA PRO A 172 7.70 7.00 7.48
C PRO A 172 7.09 6.12 6.39
N ILE A 173 7.59 6.21 5.15
CA ILE A 173 7.07 5.42 4.02
C ILE A 173 7.30 3.93 4.21
N LEU A 174 8.43 3.48 4.76
CA LEU A 174 8.66 2.08 5.12
C LEU A 174 7.62 1.59 6.14
N SER A 175 7.31 2.44 7.12
CA SER A 175 6.34 2.12 8.17
C SER A 175 4.94 1.97 7.58
N ILE A 176 4.52 2.95 6.77
CA ILE A 176 3.22 2.95 6.11
C ILE A 176 3.10 1.75 5.14
N SER A 177 4.11 1.54 4.30
CA SER A 177 4.18 0.41 3.35
C SER A 177 4.04 -0.94 4.06
N ALA A 178 4.71 -1.11 5.20
CA ALA A 178 4.62 -2.34 5.99
C ALA A 178 3.21 -2.54 6.57
N PHE A 179 2.56 -1.50 7.09
CA PHE A 179 1.19 -1.60 7.58
C PHE A 179 0.20 -1.94 6.46
N LEU A 180 0.33 -1.30 5.30
CA LEU A 180 -0.50 -1.55 4.13
C LEU A 180 -0.31 -2.96 3.55
N SER A 181 0.89 -3.50 3.63
CA SER A 181 1.20 -4.85 3.15
C SER A 181 0.77 -5.96 4.12
N TYR A 182 0.58 -5.64 5.40
CA TYR A 182 0.22 -6.63 6.44
C TYR A 182 -1.17 -6.39 7.03
N LYS A 183 -1.30 -5.44 7.95
CA LYS A 183 -2.57 -4.99 8.55
C LYS A 183 -2.36 -3.81 9.49
N SER A 184 -3.45 -3.09 9.77
CA SER A 184 -3.51 -2.06 10.81
C SER A 184 -3.17 -2.61 12.21
N PRO A 185 -2.46 -1.84 13.06
CA PRO A 185 -2.14 -2.25 14.43
C PRO A 185 -3.31 -2.04 15.38
N PHE A 186 -4.32 -1.24 15.02
CA PHE A 186 -5.42 -0.87 15.91
C PHE A 186 -6.37 -2.05 16.13
N ILE A 187 -6.59 -2.38 17.39
CA ILE A 187 -7.52 -3.39 17.88
C ILE A 187 -8.82 -2.66 18.22
N TYR A 188 -9.95 -3.29 17.87
CA TYR A 188 -11.28 -2.81 18.21
C TYR A 188 -11.94 -3.77 19.20
N PRO A 189 -11.76 -3.58 20.52
CA PRO A 189 -12.52 -4.32 21.52
C PRO A 189 -14.03 -4.05 21.36
N LYS A 190 -14.87 -4.98 21.83
CA LYS A 190 -16.32 -4.81 21.83
C LYS A 190 -16.67 -3.51 22.58
N ASP A 191 -17.58 -2.73 22.00
CA ASP A 191 -18.11 -1.48 22.56
C ASP A 191 -17.10 -0.35 22.82
N GLU A 192 -15.83 -0.52 22.46
CA GLU A 192 -14.76 0.48 22.68
C GLU A 192 -14.39 1.28 21.42
N LYS A 193 -15.18 1.18 20.35
CA LYS A 193 -14.88 1.83 19.07
C LYS A 193 -14.57 3.33 19.23
N GLN A 194 -15.35 4.05 20.02
CA GLN A 194 -15.13 5.49 20.25
C GLN A 194 -13.82 5.78 20.99
N ASN A 195 -13.41 4.91 21.91
CA ASN A 195 -12.13 5.06 22.63
C ASN A 195 -10.95 4.87 21.67
N VAL A 196 -11.04 3.90 20.75
CA VAL A 196 -10.02 3.68 19.71
C VAL A 196 -9.90 4.89 18.80
N GLU A 197 -11.01 5.45 18.33
CA GLU A 197 -10.97 6.66 17.48
C GLU A 197 -10.40 7.88 18.23
N ARG A 198 -10.74 8.05 19.52
CA ARG A 198 -10.10 9.08 20.37
C ARG A 198 -8.60 8.83 20.54
N ALA A 199 -8.18 7.58 20.71
CA ALA A 199 -6.77 7.21 20.84
C ALA A 199 -5.97 7.52 19.55
N LYS A 200 -6.56 7.29 18.37
CA LYS A 200 -5.95 7.69 17.08
C LYS A 200 -5.72 9.19 16.99
N LEU A 201 -6.72 9.99 17.34
CA LEU A 201 -6.59 11.45 17.33
C LEU A 201 -5.54 11.91 18.36
N ALA A 202 -5.55 11.32 19.56
CA ALA A 202 -4.57 11.60 20.59
C ALA A 202 -3.13 11.28 20.16
N LEU A 203 -2.90 10.26 19.30
CA LEU A 203 -1.58 9.97 18.76
C LEU A 203 -1.02 11.14 17.94
N LEU A 204 -1.87 11.84 17.19
CA LEU A 204 -1.47 12.99 16.37
C LEU A 204 -1.21 14.25 17.21
N THR A 205 -2.01 14.48 18.26
CA THR A 205 -1.93 15.70 19.08
C THR A 205 -0.86 15.64 20.17
N ASP A 206 -0.55 14.45 20.68
CA ASP A 206 0.42 14.24 21.75
C ASP A 206 1.84 14.48 21.19
N LYS A 207 2.25 15.76 21.17
CA LYS A 207 3.54 16.21 20.63
C LYS A 207 4.66 15.43 21.30
N LEU A 208 5.55 14.84 20.50
CA LEU A 208 6.87 14.47 20.97
C LEU A 208 7.61 15.78 21.28
N GLU A 209 8.10 15.94 22.51
CA GLU A 209 9.09 16.97 22.88
C GLU A 209 10.20 16.98 21.81
N GLY A 210 10.32 18.08 21.06
CA GLY A 210 11.34 18.29 20.03
C GLY A 210 10.84 18.50 18.58
N LEU A 211 9.53 18.46 18.31
CA LEU A 211 8.99 18.93 17.02
C LEU A 211 8.92 20.47 17.04
N SER A 212 9.82 21.13 16.31
CA SER A 212 9.86 22.58 16.14
C SER A 212 8.57 23.13 15.52
N ASP A 213 8.27 24.38 15.89
CA ASP A 213 7.12 25.19 15.50
C ASP A 213 6.88 25.29 13.98
N SER A 214 6.19 24.31 13.42
CA SER A 214 5.46 24.52 12.17
C SER A 214 3.99 24.18 12.38
N ASN A 215 3.14 25.09 11.92
CA ASN A 215 1.69 24.99 11.84
C ASN A 215 1.27 23.86 10.88
N ASP A 216 1.78 22.64 11.04
CA ASP A 216 1.47 21.52 10.17
C ASP A 216 0.11 20.93 10.59
N SER A 217 -0.94 21.66 10.23
CA SER A 217 -2.35 21.41 10.56
C SER A 217 -2.95 20.17 9.87
N SER A 218 -2.14 19.43 9.12
CA SER A 218 -2.61 18.49 8.11
C SER A 218 -2.93 17.08 8.67
N THR A 219 -3.71 17.04 9.75
CA THR A 219 -4.14 15.82 10.48
C THR A 219 -5.05 14.87 9.68
N GLN A 220 -5.43 15.20 8.44
CA GLN A 220 -6.41 14.48 7.63
C GLN A 220 -5.84 13.23 6.91
N SER A 221 -5.16 12.36 7.65
CA SER A 221 -4.47 11.18 7.08
C SER A 221 -4.37 10.01 8.05
N ASP A 222 -5.06 8.90 7.72
CA ASP A 222 -4.93 7.64 8.47
C ASP A 222 -3.49 7.08 8.39
N HIS A 223 -2.84 7.22 7.24
CA HIS A 223 -1.47 6.74 7.05
C HIS A 223 -0.46 7.50 7.92
N LEU A 224 -0.66 8.80 8.17
CA LEU A 224 0.17 9.54 9.11
C LEU A 224 -0.04 9.06 10.55
N VAL A 225 -1.27 8.69 10.94
CA VAL A 225 -1.52 8.08 12.26
C VAL A 225 -0.69 6.80 12.42
N LEU A 226 -0.66 5.95 11.39
CA LEU A 226 0.14 4.71 11.40
C LEU A 226 1.63 5.00 11.57
N MET A 227 2.16 5.97 10.82
CA MET A 227 3.58 6.35 10.92
C MET A 227 3.92 6.90 12.33
N VAL A 228 3.05 7.73 12.90
CA VAL A 228 3.24 8.32 14.23
C VAL A 228 3.16 7.25 15.32
N ALA A 229 2.21 6.32 15.22
CA ALA A 229 2.10 5.17 16.13
C ALA A 229 3.39 4.35 16.16
N TYR A 230 3.94 4.04 14.98
CA TYR A 230 5.21 3.31 14.87
C TYR A 230 6.39 4.11 15.43
N LYS A 231 6.57 5.37 15.01
CA LYS A 231 7.68 6.23 15.48
C LYS A 231 7.70 6.34 17.00
N LYS A 232 6.54 6.56 17.62
CA LYS A 232 6.40 6.61 19.09
C LYS A 232 6.73 5.27 19.75
N TRP A 233 6.16 4.18 19.24
CA TRP A 233 6.43 2.83 19.76
C TRP A 233 7.92 2.48 19.68
N GLN A 234 8.57 2.73 18.54
CA GLN A 234 10.00 2.47 18.33
C GLN A 234 10.86 3.27 19.34
N LYS A 235 10.58 4.56 19.51
CA LYS A 235 11.29 5.42 20.47
C LYS A 235 11.13 4.92 21.91
N ILE A 236 9.93 4.49 22.30
CA ILE A 236 9.67 3.94 23.64
C ILE A 236 10.37 2.59 23.81
N LEU A 237 10.33 1.72 22.80
CA LEU A 237 10.99 0.42 22.83
C LEU A 237 12.50 0.58 23.05
N LEU A 238 13.14 1.48 22.31
CA LEU A 238 14.58 1.75 22.40
C LEU A 238 14.97 2.39 23.75
N LYS A 239 14.21 3.39 24.23
CA LYS A 239 14.59 4.15 25.44
C LYS A 239 14.14 3.52 26.76
N ARG A 240 13.00 2.82 26.76
CA ARG A 240 12.32 2.34 27.97
C ARG A 240 12.08 0.82 27.98
N GLY A 241 12.45 0.14 26.90
CA GLY A 241 12.37 -1.33 26.80
C GLY A 241 10.98 -1.88 26.50
N THR A 242 10.91 -3.21 26.45
CA THR A 242 9.76 -3.97 25.97
C THR A 242 8.49 -3.78 26.81
N LYS A 243 8.61 -3.71 28.14
CA LYS A 243 7.47 -3.50 29.05
C LYS A 243 6.78 -2.16 28.81
N ALA A 244 7.55 -1.08 28.66
CA ALA A 244 7.00 0.24 28.38
C ALA A 244 6.36 0.31 26.98
N ALA A 245 6.96 -0.34 25.99
CA ALA A 245 6.36 -0.47 24.65
C ALA A 245 5.04 -1.25 24.67
N GLN A 246 4.92 -2.29 25.49
CA GLN A 246 3.66 -3.02 25.68
C GLN A 246 2.59 -2.15 26.36
N GLN A 247 2.96 -1.39 27.39
CA GLN A 247 2.05 -0.43 28.05
C GLN A 247 1.56 0.65 27.07
N PHE A 248 2.45 1.17 26.21
CA PHE A 248 2.07 2.09 25.14
C PHE A 248 1.06 1.45 24.19
N CYS A 249 1.30 0.21 23.77
CA CYS A 249 0.37 -0.51 22.92
C CYS A 249 -1.00 -0.67 23.57
N SER A 250 -1.07 -1.08 24.84
CA SER A 250 -2.34 -1.16 25.59
C SER A 250 -3.05 0.19 25.69
N LYS A 251 -2.32 1.28 25.96
CA LYS A 251 -2.88 2.64 26.09
C LYS A 251 -3.57 3.11 24.81
N TYR A 252 -3.00 2.80 23.64
CA TYR A 252 -3.50 3.27 22.34
C TYR A 252 -4.22 2.18 21.52
N PHE A 253 -4.63 1.09 22.16
CA PHE A 253 -5.29 -0.04 21.50
C PHE A 253 -4.51 -0.63 20.32
N LEU A 254 -3.19 -0.69 20.44
CA LEU A 254 -2.30 -1.25 19.41
C LEU A 254 -1.96 -2.71 19.73
N SER A 255 -1.79 -3.53 18.69
CA SER A 255 -1.27 -4.88 18.83
C SER A 255 0.25 -4.89 18.86
N SER A 256 0.84 -5.21 20.01
CA SER A 256 2.30 -5.35 20.17
C SER A 256 2.90 -6.32 19.15
N SER A 257 2.25 -7.47 18.91
CA SER A 257 2.68 -8.45 17.91
C SER A 257 2.74 -7.89 16.48
N VAL A 258 1.79 -7.00 16.13
CA VAL A 258 1.80 -6.33 14.84
C VAL A 258 2.96 -5.36 14.76
N MET A 259 3.18 -4.53 15.78
CA MET A 259 4.29 -3.56 15.78
C MET A 259 5.66 -4.22 15.55
N TYR A 260 5.92 -5.36 16.17
CA TYR A 260 7.15 -6.13 15.93
C TYR A 260 7.24 -6.71 14.51
N MET A 261 6.13 -7.22 13.97
CA MET A 261 6.09 -7.70 12.58
C MET A 261 6.37 -6.55 11.60
N ILE A 262 5.79 -5.37 11.85
CA ILE A 262 6.01 -4.18 11.02
C ILE A 262 7.48 -3.76 11.06
N ARG A 263 8.13 -3.81 12.22
CA ARG A 263 9.58 -3.59 12.32
C ARG A 263 10.37 -4.55 11.43
N ASP A 264 10.06 -5.83 11.47
CA ASP A 264 10.73 -6.84 10.63
C ASP A 264 10.51 -6.57 9.13
N MET A 265 9.28 -6.18 8.74
CA MET A 265 8.97 -5.80 7.35
C MET A 265 9.67 -4.52 6.91
N ARG A 266 9.78 -3.50 7.77
CA ARG A 266 10.55 -2.27 7.47
C ARG A 266 12.00 -2.59 7.13
N ILE A 267 12.63 -3.48 7.91
CA ILE A 267 14.01 -3.92 7.67
C ILE A 267 14.10 -4.65 6.33
N GLN A 268 13.16 -5.56 6.03
CA GLN A 268 13.13 -6.29 4.76
C GLN A 268 12.99 -5.33 3.58
N PHE A 269 12.04 -4.40 3.64
CA PHE A 269 11.80 -3.40 2.60
C PHE A 269 13.01 -2.49 2.39
N GLY A 270 13.59 -1.96 3.45
CA GLY A 270 14.81 -1.17 3.35
C GLY A 270 15.99 -1.95 2.76
N THR A 271 16.11 -3.25 3.09
CA THR A 271 17.13 -4.13 2.51
C THR A 271 16.91 -4.33 1.02
N LEU A 272 15.67 -4.55 0.57
CA LEU A 272 15.35 -4.66 -0.85
C LEU A 272 15.69 -3.38 -1.63
N LEU A 273 15.46 -2.20 -1.04
CA LEU A 273 15.86 -0.93 -1.65
C LEU A 273 17.39 -0.80 -1.74
N ALA A 274 18.12 -1.33 -0.76
CA ALA A 274 19.57 -1.38 -0.82
C ALA A 274 20.08 -2.36 -1.90
N ASP A 275 19.43 -3.52 -2.05
CA ASP A 275 19.79 -4.53 -3.05
C ASP A 275 19.62 -4.02 -4.49
N ILE A 276 18.63 -3.14 -4.74
CA ILE A 276 18.49 -2.46 -6.04
C ILE A 276 19.40 -1.23 -6.20
N GLY A 277 20.19 -0.89 -5.17
CA GLY A 277 21.14 0.21 -5.17
C GLY A 277 20.56 1.58 -4.85
N LEU A 278 19.33 1.69 -4.33
CA LEU A 278 18.72 2.98 -4.01
C LEU A 278 19.35 3.63 -2.77
N ILE A 279 19.76 2.81 -1.80
CA ILE A 279 20.36 3.25 -0.53
C ILE A 279 21.56 2.37 -0.18
N ASN A 280 22.48 2.90 0.62
CA ASN A 280 23.67 2.17 1.06
C ASN A 280 23.53 1.75 2.51
N LEU A 281 23.54 0.44 2.77
CA LEU A 281 23.52 -0.09 4.15
C LEU A 281 24.81 0.25 4.89
N PRO A 282 24.77 0.35 6.24
CA PRO A 282 25.96 0.61 7.04
C PRO A 282 26.99 -0.53 6.93
N ASN A 283 28.29 -0.18 6.99
CA ASN A 283 29.38 -1.15 6.89
C ASN A 283 29.35 -2.18 8.04
N LYS A 284 29.40 -3.47 7.68
CA LYS A 284 29.28 -4.63 8.60
C LYS A 284 30.34 -4.69 9.72
N ASN A 285 31.41 -3.90 9.65
CA ASN A 285 32.56 -3.97 10.56
C ASN A 285 32.41 -3.14 11.85
N GLN A 286 31.30 -2.41 12.05
CA GLN A 286 31.11 -1.55 13.24
C GLN A 286 30.04 -2.03 14.24
N THR A 287 29.28 -3.09 13.96
CA THR A 287 28.16 -3.51 14.81
C THR A 287 28.46 -4.80 15.58
N GLY A 288 29.06 -4.65 16.76
CA GLY A 288 29.10 -5.69 17.81
C GLY A 288 27.86 -5.61 18.70
N GLY A 289 26.68 -5.96 18.17
CA GLY A 289 25.38 -5.82 18.85
C GLY A 289 24.22 -6.46 18.08
N LYS A 290 23.02 -6.51 18.67
CA LYS A 290 21.80 -7.16 18.11
C LYS A 290 21.42 -6.55 16.75
N LYS A 291 21.96 -7.13 15.67
CA LYS A 291 21.85 -6.72 14.25
C LYS A 291 20.50 -6.13 13.78
N LYS A 292 19.37 -6.57 14.35
CA LYS A 292 18.03 -6.08 13.97
C LYS A 292 17.70 -4.70 14.52
N ASP A 293 18.00 -4.44 15.79
CA ASP A 293 17.65 -3.16 16.44
C ASP A 293 18.49 -2.02 15.83
N ASP A 294 19.76 -2.33 15.49
CA ASP A 294 20.69 -1.39 14.86
C ASP A 294 20.23 -0.98 13.45
N LEU A 295 19.73 -1.92 12.64
CA LEU A 295 19.24 -1.62 11.29
C LEU A 295 17.93 -0.82 11.30
N ASP A 296 16.96 -1.19 12.14
CA ASP A 296 15.70 -0.42 12.25
C ASP A 296 15.95 1.00 12.75
N SER A 297 16.94 1.17 13.65
CA SER A 297 17.40 2.49 14.08
C SER A 297 18.05 3.27 12.94
N TRP A 298 18.89 2.62 12.12
CA TRP A 298 19.53 3.24 10.96
C TRP A 298 18.51 3.70 9.91
N PHE A 299 17.50 2.88 9.60
CA PHE A 299 16.41 3.30 8.70
C PHE A 299 15.59 4.47 9.25
N SER A 300 15.58 4.65 10.57
CA SER A 300 14.87 5.75 11.25
C SER A 300 15.75 6.97 11.54
N ASP A 301 17.04 6.95 11.19
CA ASP A 301 17.99 8.04 11.45
C ASP A 301 17.71 9.24 10.52
N GLU A 302 17.41 10.39 11.13
CA GLU A 302 17.07 11.64 10.46
C GLU A 302 18.30 12.31 9.81
N SER A 303 19.52 11.92 10.17
CA SER A 303 20.75 12.42 9.54
C SER A 303 21.01 11.82 8.15
N GLN A 304 20.34 10.71 7.83
CA GLN A 304 20.47 10.06 6.53
C GLN A 304 19.79 10.89 5.44
N MET A 305 20.42 10.97 4.27
CA MET A 305 19.91 11.77 3.15
C MET A 305 18.51 11.33 2.70
N PHE A 306 18.22 10.02 2.77
CA PHE A 306 16.89 9.47 2.45
C PHE A 306 15.81 9.75 3.51
N ASN A 307 16.13 10.49 4.57
CA ASN A 307 15.21 10.87 5.66
C ASN A 307 15.15 12.39 5.94
N MET A 308 15.84 13.22 5.15
CA MET A 308 15.91 14.68 5.34
C MET A 308 14.51 15.36 5.45
N TYR A 309 13.51 14.81 4.78
CA TYR A 309 12.13 15.30 4.78
C TYR A 309 11.14 14.34 5.46
N ALA A 310 11.61 13.37 6.25
CA ALA A 310 10.77 12.37 6.93
C ALA A 310 9.73 12.96 7.91
N ASN A 311 9.97 14.18 8.41
CA ASN A 311 9.06 14.88 9.32
C ASN A 311 8.11 15.87 8.63
N HIS A 312 8.23 16.06 7.31
CA HIS A 312 7.36 16.97 6.56
C HIS A 312 6.12 16.21 6.06
N SER A 313 4.96 16.48 6.65
CA SER A 313 3.75 15.73 6.33
C SER A 313 3.31 15.90 4.87
N SER A 314 3.51 17.08 4.29
CA SER A 314 3.25 17.42 2.89
C SER A 314 3.96 16.48 1.92
N ILE A 315 5.25 16.23 2.15
CA ILE A 315 6.08 15.35 1.34
C ILE A 315 5.63 13.91 1.51
N VAL A 316 5.37 13.45 2.74
CA VAL A 316 4.86 12.10 2.98
C VAL A 316 3.50 11.89 2.28
N LYS A 317 2.60 12.88 2.32
CA LYS A 317 1.31 12.85 1.60
C LYS A 317 1.49 12.83 0.08
N ALA A 318 2.44 13.59 -0.44
CA ALA A 318 2.76 13.57 -1.87
C ALA A 318 3.29 12.19 -2.31
N ILE A 319 4.12 11.53 -1.50
CA ILE A 319 4.63 10.19 -1.80
C ILE A 319 3.55 9.11 -1.62
N LEU A 320 2.64 9.29 -0.65
CA LEU A 320 1.43 8.47 -0.57
C LEU A 320 0.59 8.60 -1.84
N CYS A 321 0.46 9.82 -2.39
CA CYS A 321 -0.18 10.03 -3.69
C CYS A 321 0.57 9.26 -4.79
N ALA A 322 1.90 9.34 -4.83
CA ALA A 322 2.71 8.64 -5.82
C ALA A 322 2.52 7.12 -5.80
N GLY A 323 2.51 6.54 -4.60
CA GLY A 323 2.36 5.10 -4.41
C GLY A 323 0.95 4.61 -4.66
N LEU A 324 -0.07 5.32 -4.15
CA LEU A 324 -1.45 4.86 -4.19
C LEU A 324 -2.18 5.21 -5.49
N TYR A 325 -1.70 6.17 -6.29
CA TYR A 325 -2.28 6.44 -7.61
C TYR A 325 -2.23 5.17 -8.50
N PRO A 326 -3.35 4.77 -9.16
CA PRO A 326 -4.55 5.54 -9.48
C PRO A 326 -5.71 5.46 -8.48
N ASN A 327 -5.51 4.90 -7.28
CA ASN A 327 -6.54 4.81 -6.25
C ASN A 327 -6.76 6.17 -5.55
N VAL A 328 -7.48 7.04 -6.26
CA VAL A 328 -7.82 8.40 -5.84
C VAL A 328 -9.33 8.59 -5.86
N ALA A 329 -9.83 9.39 -4.93
CA ALA A 329 -11.20 9.89 -4.94
C ALA A 329 -11.19 11.42 -4.84
N ALA A 330 -12.21 12.05 -5.44
CA ALA A 330 -12.36 13.49 -5.43
C ALA A 330 -13.76 13.91 -4.97
N THR A 331 -13.84 15.04 -4.26
CA THR A 331 -15.12 15.70 -4.01
C THR A 331 -15.64 16.35 -5.29
N GLU A 332 -16.90 16.81 -5.29
CA GLU A 332 -17.48 17.52 -6.45
C GLU A 332 -16.62 18.69 -6.97
N GLN A 333 -15.89 19.35 -6.07
CA GLN A 333 -14.99 20.44 -6.44
C GLN A 333 -13.77 19.95 -7.23
N GLY A 334 -13.27 18.75 -6.94
CA GLY A 334 -12.13 18.11 -7.61
C GLY A 334 -12.50 17.29 -8.84
N VAL A 335 -13.78 17.22 -9.22
CA VAL A 335 -14.25 16.51 -10.42
C VAL A 335 -14.49 17.51 -11.56
N ALA A 336 -14.10 17.12 -12.77
CA ALA A 336 -14.37 17.86 -14.00
C ALA A 336 -15.88 17.89 -14.30
N GLY A 337 -16.41 19.05 -14.72
CA GLY A 337 -17.87 19.24 -14.88
C GLY A 337 -18.54 18.21 -15.80
N ALA A 338 -17.89 17.88 -16.93
CA ALA A 338 -18.37 16.85 -17.86
C ALA A 338 -18.45 15.47 -17.20
N ALA A 339 -17.42 15.06 -16.44
CA ALA A 339 -17.41 13.79 -15.73
C ALA A 339 -18.45 13.75 -14.60
N LEU A 340 -18.60 14.85 -13.85
CA LEU A 340 -19.55 14.95 -12.74
C LEU A 340 -21.00 14.72 -13.19
N SER A 341 -21.36 15.22 -14.38
CA SER A 341 -22.71 15.03 -14.95
C SER A 341 -23.08 13.57 -15.18
N ASN A 342 -22.11 12.74 -15.56
CA ASN A 342 -22.31 11.29 -15.74
C ASN A 342 -22.39 10.55 -14.40
N LEU A 343 -21.62 10.99 -13.41
CA LEU A 343 -21.55 10.38 -12.09
C LEU A 343 -22.79 10.68 -11.23
N ARG A 344 -23.41 11.86 -11.39
CA ARG A 344 -24.60 12.29 -10.64
C ARG A 344 -25.90 11.58 -11.01
N LYS A 345 -25.95 10.83 -12.12
CA LYS A 345 -27.16 10.10 -12.57
C LYS A 345 -27.68 9.06 -11.56
N SER A 346 -26.92 8.80 -10.48
CA SER A 346 -27.24 7.83 -9.43
C SER A 346 -27.65 8.43 -8.07
N SER A 347 -27.71 9.77 -7.88
CA SER A 347 -27.93 10.34 -6.53
C SER A 347 -29.14 11.30 -6.41
N ASN A 348 -30.03 10.96 -5.47
CA ASN A 348 -31.08 11.87 -4.99
C ASN A 348 -30.44 12.99 -4.18
N SER A 349 -30.61 14.23 -4.65
CA SER A 349 -30.02 15.44 -4.08
C SER A 349 -30.88 15.96 -2.92
N ALA A 350 -30.62 15.49 -1.70
CA ALA A 350 -31.00 16.19 -0.47
C ALA A 350 -29.73 16.76 0.17
N ALA A 351 -29.83 17.90 0.86
CA ALA A 351 -28.72 18.60 1.50
C ALA A 351 -27.94 17.66 2.44
N LYS A 352 -26.82 17.10 1.95
CA LYS A 352 -25.96 16.19 2.72
C LYS A 352 -25.01 17.03 3.58
N ALA A 353 -24.96 16.73 4.88
CA ALA A 353 -24.07 17.39 5.85
C ALA A 353 -22.57 17.06 5.66
N HIS A 354 -22.23 16.12 4.78
CA HIS A 354 -20.84 15.70 4.48
C HIS A 354 -20.57 15.75 2.96
N PRO A 355 -19.33 16.07 2.55
CA PRO A 355 -18.92 16.04 1.14
C PRO A 355 -19.12 14.67 0.50
N VAL A 356 -19.60 14.67 -0.75
CA VAL A 356 -19.74 13.45 -1.57
C VAL A 356 -18.43 13.20 -2.32
N TRP A 357 -17.94 11.97 -2.27
CA TRP A 357 -16.70 11.54 -2.91
C TRP A 357 -16.97 10.65 -4.11
N TYR A 358 -16.12 10.75 -5.14
CA TYR A 358 -16.20 9.96 -6.37
C TYR A 358 -14.84 9.34 -6.70
N ASP A 359 -14.82 8.06 -7.08
CA ASP A 359 -13.61 7.33 -7.50
C ASP A 359 -13.38 7.36 -9.03
N GLY A 360 -13.99 8.32 -9.72
CA GLY A 360 -14.01 8.43 -11.18
C GLY A 360 -15.02 7.51 -11.87
N ARG A 361 -15.66 6.58 -11.14
CA ARG A 361 -16.68 5.66 -11.69
C ARG A 361 -18.01 5.75 -10.97
N ARG A 362 -18.00 5.96 -9.66
CA ARG A 362 -19.20 5.99 -8.80
C ARG A 362 -19.00 6.83 -7.55
N GLU A 363 -20.11 7.08 -6.85
CA GLU A 363 -20.09 7.63 -5.49
C GLU A 363 -19.47 6.60 -4.52
N VAL A 364 -18.56 7.07 -3.68
CA VAL A 364 -17.85 6.30 -2.65
C VAL A 364 -17.90 7.04 -1.32
N HIS A 365 -17.72 6.31 -0.22
CA HIS A 365 -17.85 6.84 1.14
C HIS A 365 -16.58 6.55 1.94
N ILE A 366 -16.21 7.44 2.87
CA ILE A 366 -15.10 7.16 3.79
C ILE A 366 -15.58 6.15 4.85
N HIS A 367 -14.81 5.10 5.10
CA HIS A 367 -15.19 4.06 6.06
C HIS A 367 -15.24 4.63 7.49
N PRO A 368 -16.22 4.24 8.34
CA PRO A 368 -16.35 4.74 9.72
C PRO A 368 -15.22 4.40 10.71
N SER A 369 -14.15 3.76 10.26
CA SER A 369 -12.92 3.52 11.05
C SER A 369 -11.79 4.48 10.68
N SER A 370 -11.97 5.28 9.62
CA SER A 370 -11.02 6.31 9.23
C SER A 370 -11.23 7.55 10.09
N ILE A 371 -10.14 8.22 10.43
CA ILE A 371 -10.19 9.51 11.13
C ILE A 371 -10.90 10.60 10.31
N ASN A 372 -10.91 10.45 8.99
CA ASN A 372 -11.55 11.39 8.07
C ASN A 372 -13.07 11.21 7.98
N SER A 373 -13.62 10.13 8.55
CA SER A 373 -15.05 9.80 8.42
C SER A 373 -15.99 10.80 9.10
N GLN A 374 -15.54 11.48 10.16
CA GLN A 374 -16.34 12.44 10.93
C GLN A 374 -16.09 13.90 10.51
N LEU A 375 -15.13 14.14 9.61
CA LEU A 375 -14.78 15.49 9.18
C LEU A 375 -15.84 16.05 8.23
N LYS A 376 -16.09 17.35 8.36
CA LYS A 376 -17.05 18.10 7.53
C LYS A 376 -16.35 18.95 6.46
N SER A 377 -15.13 19.37 6.72
CA SER A 377 -14.29 20.16 5.82
C SER A 377 -12.98 19.43 5.56
N PHE A 378 -12.47 19.58 4.33
CA PHE A 378 -11.20 19.00 3.90
C PHE A 378 -10.34 20.10 3.29
N GLU A 379 -9.04 20.03 3.54
CA GLU A 379 -8.04 21.01 3.03
C GLU A 379 -8.01 21.02 1.51
N HIS A 380 -8.12 19.83 0.91
CA HIS A 380 -8.09 19.63 -0.53
C HIS A 380 -9.22 18.71 -0.99
N PRO A 381 -9.63 18.82 -2.26
CA PRO A 381 -10.75 18.04 -2.79
C PRO A 381 -10.33 16.62 -3.20
N PHE A 382 -9.11 16.17 -2.90
CA PHE A 382 -8.56 14.88 -3.32
C PHE A 382 -8.16 14.05 -2.12
N LEU A 383 -8.41 12.74 -2.20
CA LEU A 383 -7.89 11.76 -1.26
C LEU A 383 -7.37 10.54 -1.99
N VAL A 384 -6.41 9.85 -1.38
CA VAL A 384 -5.91 8.55 -1.84
C VAL A 384 -6.20 7.46 -0.81
N PHE A 385 -6.29 6.22 -1.29
CA PHE A 385 -6.61 5.04 -0.49
C PHE A 385 -5.95 3.80 -1.10
N LEU A 386 -5.84 2.71 -0.34
CA LEU A 386 -5.41 1.41 -0.88
C LEU A 386 -6.59 0.44 -1.01
N GLU A 387 -7.33 0.23 0.07
CA GLU A 387 -8.41 -0.77 0.13
C GLU A 387 -9.78 -0.12 -0.05
N LYS A 388 -10.59 -0.73 -0.90
CA LYS A 388 -12.01 -0.41 -1.09
C LYS A 388 -12.84 -1.63 -0.70
N VAL A 389 -13.91 -1.43 0.06
CA VAL A 389 -14.75 -2.53 0.54
C VAL A 389 -16.20 -2.22 0.20
N GLU A 390 -16.90 -3.19 -0.37
CA GLU A 390 -18.32 -3.08 -0.70
C GLU A 390 -19.13 -3.88 0.31
N THR A 391 -19.96 -3.18 1.08
CA THR A 391 -20.97 -3.78 1.96
C THR A 391 -22.37 -3.35 1.46
N ASN A 392 -23.05 -2.46 2.17
CA ASN A 392 -24.27 -1.80 1.69
C ASN A 392 -23.96 -0.63 0.75
N LYS A 393 -22.76 -0.06 0.90
CA LYS A 393 -22.20 1.01 0.07
C LYS A 393 -20.72 0.68 -0.18
N VAL A 394 -20.13 1.39 -1.12
CA VAL A 394 -18.69 1.29 -1.39
C VAL A 394 -17.94 2.23 -0.44
N PHE A 395 -17.11 1.66 0.42
CA PHE A 395 -16.33 2.36 1.42
C PHE A 395 -14.83 2.33 1.12
N LEU A 396 -14.16 3.45 1.33
CA LEU A 396 -12.71 3.60 1.26
C LEU A 396 -12.13 3.47 2.66
N ARG A 397 -11.15 2.59 2.83
CA ARG A 397 -10.39 2.46 4.08
C ARG A 397 -9.04 3.16 3.96
N ASP A 398 -8.51 3.57 5.11
CA ASP A 398 -7.21 4.19 5.27
C ASP A 398 -6.98 5.29 4.22
N THR A 399 -7.50 6.48 4.51
CA THR A 399 -7.56 7.60 3.57
C THR A 399 -6.56 8.69 3.94
N THR A 400 -5.99 9.34 2.92
CA THR A 400 -5.14 10.52 3.08
C THR A 400 -5.59 11.60 2.13
N ILE A 401 -5.88 12.78 2.65
CA ILE A 401 -6.12 13.98 1.84
C ILE A 401 -4.78 14.43 1.24
N VAL A 402 -4.80 14.70 -0.06
CA VAL A 402 -3.60 15.06 -0.85
C VAL A 402 -3.81 16.35 -1.62
N SER A 403 -2.72 17.07 -1.84
CA SER A 403 -2.74 18.37 -2.47
C SER A 403 -2.90 18.28 -4.00
N PRO A 404 -3.42 19.35 -4.64
CA PRO A 404 -3.42 19.47 -6.10
C PRO A 404 -2.04 19.27 -6.75
N PHE A 405 -0.94 19.76 -6.16
CA PHE A 405 0.39 19.53 -6.76
C PHE A 405 0.83 18.07 -6.65
N SER A 406 0.44 17.35 -5.59
CA SER A 406 0.68 15.91 -5.49
C SER A 406 0.02 15.17 -6.67
N ILE A 407 -1.22 15.55 -6.99
CA ILE A 407 -1.98 15.00 -8.12
C ILE A 407 -1.37 15.44 -9.47
N LEU A 408 -0.93 16.68 -9.60
CA LEU A 408 -0.23 17.18 -10.80
C LEU A 408 1.14 16.54 -11.00
N LEU A 409 1.87 16.17 -9.96
CA LEU A 409 3.19 15.55 -10.10
C LEU A 409 3.10 14.04 -10.33
N PHE A 410 2.19 13.34 -9.65
CA PHE A 410 2.18 11.87 -9.63
C PHE A 410 0.92 11.21 -10.22
N GLY A 411 -0.08 12.00 -10.60
CA GLY A 411 -1.28 11.48 -11.25
C GLY A 411 -1.06 11.02 -12.69
N GLY A 412 -2.14 10.77 -13.42
CA GLY A 412 -2.07 10.29 -14.80
C GLY A 412 -1.93 11.40 -15.84
N SER A 413 -2.50 11.18 -17.01
CA SER A 413 -2.38 12.05 -18.19
C SER A 413 -2.87 13.48 -17.93
N ILE A 414 -2.04 14.48 -18.25
CA ILE A 414 -2.35 15.90 -18.04
C ILE A 414 -2.88 16.52 -19.34
N ASN A 415 -4.13 16.97 -19.33
CA ASN A 415 -4.74 17.75 -20.39
C ASN A 415 -5.09 19.17 -19.91
N VAL A 416 -4.59 20.19 -20.63
CA VAL A 416 -4.65 21.61 -20.23
C VAL A 416 -5.74 22.32 -21.02
N GLN A 417 -6.70 22.91 -20.32
CA GLN A 417 -7.76 23.73 -20.91
C GLN A 417 -7.38 25.21 -20.78
N HIS A 418 -6.68 25.73 -21.78
CA HIS A 418 -6.13 27.09 -21.76
C HIS A 418 -7.17 28.18 -21.53
N GLN A 419 -8.37 28.04 -22.10
CA GLN A 419 -9.43 29.05 -22.04
C GLN A 419 -10.04 29.21 -20.64
N THR A 420 -10.04 28.15 -19.84
CA THR A 420 -10.72 28.12 -18.53
C THR A 420 -9.74 28.12 -17.35
N GLY A 421 -8.43 28.06 -17.61
CA GLY A 421 -7.40 27.95 -16.55
C GLY A 421 -7.53 26.65 -15.75
N GLN A 422 -8.00 25.57 -16.40
CA GLN A 422 -8.25 24.29 -15.75
C GLN A 422 -7.35 23.21 -16.34
N VAL A 423 -6.92 22.31 -15.47
CA VAL A 423 -6.14 21.13 -15.83
C VAL A 423 -6.98 19.90 -15.48
N THR A 424 -7.11 19.00 -16.46
CA THR A 424 -7.79 17.71 -16.27
C THR A 424 -6.77 16.59 -16.22
N ILE A 425 -6.89 15.71 -15.24
CA ILE A 425 -6.00 14.56 -15.04
C ILE A 425 -6.83 13.27 -15.22
N ASP A 426 -6.36 12.40 -16.12
CA ASP A 426 -7.07 11.20 -16.58
C ASP A 426 -8.52 11.45 -17.03
N GLY A 427 -8.77 12.66 -17.51
CA GLY A 427 -10.07 13.08 -18.06
C GLY A 427 -11.18 13.33 -17.03
N TRP A 428 -10.94 13.14 -15.73
CA TRP A 428 -12.00 13.29 -14.71
C TRP A 428 -11.61 14.10 -13.47
N LEU A 429 -10.35 14.09 -13.05
CA LEU A 429 -9.86 14.94 -11.97
C LEU A 429 -9.66 16.37 -12.49
N LYS A 430 -10.09 17.36 -11.73
CA LYS A 430 -9.99 18.78 -12.08
C LYS A 430 -9.12 19.52 -11.08
N VAL A 431 -8.01 20.06 -11.57
CA VAL A 431 -7.11 20.94 -10.82
C VAL A 431 -7.18 22.35 -11.43
N THR A 432 -7.43 23.35 -10.59
CA THR A 432 -7.38 24.76 -11.01
C THR A 432 -5.92 25.22 -10.96
N ALA A 433 -5.31 25.42 -12.11
CA ALA A 433 -3.92 25.87 -12.21
C ALA A 433 -3.68 26.59 -13.54
N PRO A 434 -2.83 27.64 -13.57
CA PRO A 434 -2.39 28.27 -14.81
C PRO A 434 -1.76 27.25 -15.78
N ALA A 435 -1.91 27.48 -17.08
CA ALA A 435 -1.33 26.60 -18.10
C ALA A 435 0.20 26.45 -17.94
N GLN A 436 0.90 27.52 -17.54
CA GLN A 436 2.34 27.50 -17.26
C GLN A 436 2.69 26.49 -16.15
N THR A 437 1.92 26.45 -15.07
CA THR A 437 2.08 25.48 -13.98
C THR A 437 1.90 24.06 -14.51
N ALA A 438 0.87 23.81 -15.33
CA ALA A 438 0.63 22.49 -15.91
C ALA A 438 1.77 22.01 -16.82
N VAL A 439 2.35 22.92 -17.63
CA VAL A 439 3.51 22.63 -18.48
C VAL A 439 4.74 22.34 -17.62
N LEU A 440 4.98 23.13 -16.56
CA LEU A 440 6.05 22.87 -15.61
C LEU A 440 5.95 21.46 -15.02
N PHE A 441 4.76 21.04 -14.55
CA PHE A 441 4.59 19.68 -14.00
C PHE A 441 4.80 18.58 -15.06
N LYS A 442 4.48 18.82 -16.34
CA LYS A 442 4.82 17.88 -17.43
C LYS A 442 6.34 17.71 -17.55
N GLU A 443 7.10 18.80 -17.57
CA GLU A 443 8.57 18.76 -17.66
C GLU A 443 9.21 18.14 -16.42
N LEU A 444 8.67 18.42 -15.23
CA LEU A 444 9.12 17.80 -13.98
C LEU A 444 8.93 16.28 -14.03
N ARG A 445 7.78 15.78 -14.51
CA ARG A 445 7.54 14.34 -14.69
C ARG A 445 8.52 13.69 -15.66
N LEU A 446 8.81 14.34 -16.79
CA LEU A 446 9.81 13.85 -17.75
C LEU A 446 11.21 13.78 -17.11
N THR A 447 11.56 14.78 -16.31
CA THR A 447 12.84 14.80 -15.60
C THR A 447 12.93 13.69 -14.56
N LEU A 448 11.84 13.44 -13.81
CA LEU A 448 11.76 12.32 -12.87
C LEU A 448 11.96 10.96 -13.56
N HIS A 449 11.36 10.79 -14.74
CA HIS A 449 11.57 9.60 -15.57
C HIS A 449 13.05 9.47 -16.00
N SER A 450 13.70 10.58 -16.36
CA SER A 450 15.14 10.61 -16.69
C SER A 450 16.03 10.19 -15.51
N ILE A 451 15.71 10.66 -14.29
CA ILE A 451 16.41 10.27 -13.06
C ILE A 451 16.30 8.77 -12.82
N LEU A 452 15.09 8.21 -12.93
CA LEU A 452 14.88 6.76 -12.81
C LEU A 452 15.67 5.97 -13.85
N ARG A 453 15.76 6.47 -15.09
CA ARG A 453 16.57 5.87 -16.16
C ARG A 453 18.07 5.90 -15.83
N GLN A 454 18.56 6.98 -15.25
CA GLN A 454 19.95 7.09 -14.82
C GLN A 454 20.28 6.09 -13.69
N MET A 455 19.35 5.89 -12.75
CA MET A 455 19.50 4.91 -11.67
C MET A 455 19.61 3.47 -12.18
N ILE A 456 18.99 3.14 -13.33
CA ILE A 456 19.16 1.81 -13.95
C ILE A 456 20.59 1.61 -14.44
N ARG A 457 21.17 2.66 -15.04
CA ARG A 457 22.52 2.61 -15.61
C ARG A 457 23.58 2.56 -14.52
N ASN A 458 23.44 3.39 -13.48
CA ASN A 458 24.42 3.54 -12.40
C ASN A 458 23.74 3.46 -11.02
N PRO A 459 23.41 2.25 -10.53
CA PRO A 459 22.77 2.09 -9.23
C PRO A 459 23.63 2.61 -8.07
N GLN A 460 24.95 2.41 -8.11
CA GLN A 460 25.85 2.67 -6.99
C GLN A 460 26.21 4.15 -6.76
N ASN A 461 25.97 5.03 -7.74
CA ASN A 461 26.34 6.46 -7.69
C ASN A 461 25.14 7.38 -7.46
N SER A 462 23.99 6.83 -7.05
CA SER A 462 22.75 7.57 -6.98
C SER A 462 22.67 8.42 -5.70
N THR A 463 23.48 9.47 -5.63
CA THR A 463 23.31 10.58 -4.67
C THR A 463 22.07 11.40 -5.08
N ILE A 464 20.91 10.76 -5.18
CA ILE A 464 19.64 11.31 -5.68
C ILE A 464 19.20 12.50 -4.81
N ALA A 465 19.52 12.45 -3.51
CA ALA A 465 19.25 13.53 -2.57
C ALA A 465 19.95 14.85 -2.92
N ASN A 466 21.00 14.82 -3.75
CA ASN A 466 21.69 16.02 -4.23
C ASN A 466 21.23 16.49 -5.62
N ASN A 467 20.22 15.85 -6.20
CA ASN A 467 19.66 16.30 -7.48
C ASN A 467 18.87 17.60 -7.28
N GLU A 468 19.34 18.69 -7.85
CA GLU A 468 18.72 20.03 -7.76
C GLU A 468 17.26 20.05 -8.26
N VAL A 469 16.89 19.19 -9.22
CA VAL A 469 15.52 19.10 -9.71
C VAL A 469 14.61 18.45 -8.67
N VAL A 470 15.08 17.39 -8.01
CA VAL A 470 14.31 16.74 -6.92
C VAL A 470 14.13 17.71 -5.76
N LYS A 471 15.16 18.45 -5.38
CA LYS A 471 15.05 19.53 -4.38
C LYS A 471 14.02 20.59 -4.81
N SER A 472 14.01 20.97 -6.09
CA SER A 472 13.03 21.93 -6.63
C SER A 472 11.60 21.39 -6.55
N MET A 473 11.40 20.11 -6.87
CA MET A 473 10.10 19.44 -6.72
C MET A 473 9.65 19.41 -5.26
N ILE A 474 10.56 19.10 -4.33
CA ILE A 474 10.28 19.08 -2.89
C ILE A 474 9.90 20.49 -2.40
N GLN A 475 10.62 21.51 -2.83
CA GLN A 475 10.32 22.89 -2.48
C GLN A 475 8.93 23.31 -2.97
N LEU A 476 8.55 22.96 -4.20
CA LEU A 476 7.21 23.21 -4.73
C LEU A 476 6.11 22.55 -3.88
N LEU A 477 6.33 21.31 -3.45
CA LEU A 477 5.38 20.58 -2.58
C LEU A 477 5.31 21.19 -1.17
N LEU A 478 6.41 21.74 -0.65
CA LEU A 478 6.45 22.44 0.65
C LEU A 478 5.79 23.82 0.60
N GLU A 479 5.80 24.48 -0.56
CA GLU A 479 5.22 25.82 -0.72
C GLU A 479 3.70 25.81 -0.85
N GLU A 480 3.10 24.74 -1.38
CA GLU A 480 1.64 24.60 -1.52
C GLU A 480 0.92 24.59 -0.16
N ASP A 481 1.54 23.98 0.86
CA ASP A 481 0.96 23.86 2.20
C ASP A 481 1.15 25.12 3.06
N LYS A 482 1.85 26.15 2.56
CA LYS A 482 1.92 27.44 3.24
C LYS A 482 0.63 28.22 2.99
N PRO A 483 -0.02 28.76 4.04
CA PRO A 483 -1.19 29.61 3.84
C PRO A 483 -0.82 30.78 2.91
N GLN A 484 -1.58 30.94 1.82
CA GLN A 484 -1.44 32.11 0.95
C GLN A 484 -1.67 33.35 1.82
N LYS A 485 -0.64 34.19 1.93
CA LYS A 485 -0.67 35.44 2.70
C LYS A 485 -1.54 36.49 2.05
#